data_AF-A0A1Y3CPX4-F1
#
_entry.id   AF-A0A1Y3CPX4-F1
#
_cell.length_a   1.000
_cell.length_b   1.000
_cell.length_c   1.000
_cell.angle_alpha   90.00
_cell.angle_beta   90.00
_cell.angle_gamma   90.00
#
_symmetry.space_group_name_H-M   'P 1'
#
loop_
_entity.id
_entity.type
_entity.pdbx_description
1 polymer ?
#
loop_
_entity_poly.entity_id
_entity_poly.type
_entity_poly.pdbx_seq_one_letter_code
_entity_poly.pdbx_strand_id
1 'polypeptide(L)'
;MTRNFEQFPDDDNGNVLWQMAEDGDDLTEAHEIEFSIAFQTEEQAEKCALYLLKEEQKISMFEDEESDTAEWVITIYVYMEPEYSDIVDLEEWFGKIAEQHGGEYDGWGCMAYVYDDEDVEEE
;
A
#
# COMPACT_ATOMS: atom_id res chain seq x y z
N MET A 1 15.75 -8.53 17.23
CA MET A 1 15.25 -7.72 18.37
C MET A 1 14.28 -8.57 19.20
N THR A 2 13.59 -8.06 20.22
CA THR A 2 12.43 -8.77 20.83
C THR A 2 11.16 -8.07 20.34
N ARG A 3 10.19 -8.83 19.80
CA ARG A 3 8.95 -8.28 19.27
C ARG A 3 8.13 -7.58 20.37
N ASN A 4 7.72 -6.35 20.10
CA ASN A 4 6.75 -5.63 20.93
C ASN A 4 5.35 -5.86 20.37
N PHE A 5 4.54 -6.71 21.03
CA PHE A 5 3.19 -7.04 20.57
C PHE A 5 2.17 -5.90 20.69
N GLU A 6 2.49 -4.81 21.38
CA GLU A 6 1.64 -3.61 21.39
C GLU A 6 1.82 -2.78 20.11
N GLN A 7 3.00 -2.83 19.49
CA GLN A 7 3.32 -2.15 18.23
C GLN A 7 3.19 -3.08 17.02
N PHE A 8 3.43 -4.37 17.23
CA PHE A 8 3.42 -5.40 16.20
C PHE A 8 2.56 -6.60 16.66
N PRO A 9 1.22 -6.46 16.69
CA PRO A 9 0.31 -7.54 17.07
C PRO A 9 0.52 -8.81 16.22
N ASP A 10 0.14 -9.98 16.73
CA ASP A 10 0.29 -11.27 16.04
C ASP A 10 -0.79 -11.48 14.96
N ASP A 11 -0.78 -10.60 13.96
CA ASP A 11 -1.63 -10.59 12.76
C ASP A 11 -0.82 -10.16 11.53
N ASP A 12 -1.45 -10.09 10.36
CA ASP A 12 -0.76 -9.85 9.09
C ASP A 12 -0.06 -8.48 9.08
N ASN A 13 -0.73 -7.41 9.50
CA ASN A 13 -0.13 -6.06 9.57
C ASN A 13 1.04 -5.99 10.54
N GLY A 14 0.85 -6.51 11.76
CA GLY A 14 1.90 -6.54 12.76
C GLY A 14 3.08 -7.43 12.33
N ASN A 15 2.84 -8.48 11.55
CA ASN A 15 3.91 -9.31 10.99
C ASN A 15 4.72 -8.57 9.93
N VAL A 16 4.08 -7.83 9.01
CA VAL A 16 4.77 -7.03 7.99
C VAL A 16 5.60 -5.93 8.64
N LEU A 17 5.00 -5.15 9.55
CA LEU A 17 5.71 -4.07 10.27
C LEU A 17 6.86 -4.62 11.12
N TRP A 18 6.66 -5.77 11.78
CA TRP A 18 7.74 -6.42 12.51
C TRP A 18 8.89 -6.83 11.58
N GLN A 19 8.57 -7.37 10.40
CA GLN A 19 9.58 -7.74 9.41
C GLN A 19 10.37 -6.52 8.93
N MET A 20 9.71 -5.40 8.60
CA MET A 20 10.38 -4.15 8.23
C MET A 20 11.37 -3.71 9.32
N ALA A 21 10.94 -3.72 10.59
CA ALA A 21 11.81 -3.38 11.71
C ALA A 21 12.96 -4.38 11.91
N GLU A 22 12.75 -5.68 11.67
CA GLU A 22 13.83 -6.69 11.74
C GLU A 22 14.86 -6.54 10.61
N ASP A 23 14.42 -6.08 9.44
CA ASP A 23 15.27 -5.80 8.29
C ASP A 23 16.06 -4.48 8.44
N GLY A 24 15.80 -3.74 9.53
CA GLY A 24 16.56 -2.55 9.92
C GLY A 24 15.93 -1.22 9.49
N ASP A 25 14.68 -1.25 9.03
CA ASP A 25 13.93 -0.06 8.65
C ASP A 25 13.58 0.82 9.86
N ASP A 26 13.64 2.14 9.69
CA ASP A 26 13.27 3.11 10.72
C ASP A 26 11.81 3.54 10.56
N LEU A 27 10.90 2.78 11.17
CA LEU A 27 9.46 3.03 11.14
C LEU A 27 9.02 4.35 11.81
N THR A 28 9.95 5.15 12.34
CA THR A 28 9.67 6.51 12.83
C THR A 28 9.88 7.58 11.76
N GLU A 29 10.43 7.20 10.60
CA GLU A 29 10.44 8.03 9.41
C GLU A 29 9.20 7.75 8.54
N ALA A 30 8.88 8.69 7.66
CA ALA A 30 7.74 8.54 6.76
C ALA A 30 8.14 7.72 5.51
N HIS A 31 7.31 6.73 5.20
CA HIS A 31 7.45 5.84 4.04
C HIS A 31 6.32 6.09 3.06
N GLU A 32 6.57 5.81 1.79
CA GLU A 32 5.51 5.73 0.78
C GLU A 32 4.88 4.33 0.85
N ILE A 33 3.71 4.25 1.49
CA ILE A 33 2.91 3.04 1.62
C ILE A 33 1.97 2.93 0.42
N GLU A 34 1.93 1.75 -0.17
CA GLU A 34 1.14 1.43 -1.35
C GLU A 34 -0.04 0.55 -0.96
N PHE A 35 -1.27 0.99 -1.26
CA PHE A 35 -2.51 0.23 -1.05
C PHE A 35 -3.11 -0.15 -2.40
N SER A 36 -3.53 -1.39 -2.57
CA SER A 36 -4.02 -1.91 -3.86
C SER A 36 -5.51 -2.23 -3.82
N ILE A 37 -6.21 -1.88 -4.89
CA ILE A 37 -7.61 -2.28 -5.11
C ILE A 37 -7.73 -2.86 -6.52
N ALA A 38 -8.26 -4.08 -6.62
CA ALA A 38 -8.49 -4.80 -7.87
C ALA A 38 -9.94 -4.66 -8.36
N PHE A 39 -10.11 -4.56 -9.68
CA PHE A 39 -11.40 -4.44 -10.35
C PHE A 39 -11.47 -5.36 -11.56
N GLN A 40 -12.67 -5.90 -11.81
CA GLN A 40 -12.93 -6.78 -12.95
C GLN A 40 -13.18 -6.03 -14.25
N THR A 41 -13.41 -4.71 -14.20
CA THR A 41 -13.66 -3.88 -15.38
C THR A 41 -13.02 -2.51 -15.25
N GLU A 42 -12.54 -1.98 -16.38
CA GLU A 42 -11.99 -0.62 -16.51
C GLU A 42 -12.98 0.44 -15.99
N GLU A 43 -14.27 0.32 -16.32
CA GLU A 43 -15.29 1.29 -15.91
C GLU A 43 -15.43 1.40 -14.37
N GLN A 44 -15.26 0.29 -13.64
CA GLN A 44 -15.28 0.32 -12.18
C GLN A 44 -14.02 0.99 -11.63
N ALA A 45 -12.85 0.63 -12.16
CA ALA A 45 -11.58 1.23 -11.79
C ALA A 45 -11.58 2.74 -12.06
N GLU A 46 -12.00 3.20 -13.25
CA GLU A 46 -12.08 4.62 -13.58
C GLU A 46 -12.97 5.41 -12.62
N LYS A 47 -14.13 4.85 -12.22
CA LYS A 47 -15.03 5.51 -11.25
C LYS A 47 -14.38 5.63 -9.88
N CYS A 48 -13.67 4.60 -9.43
CA CYS A 48 -12.93 4.62 -8.16
C CYS A 48 -11.76 5.60 -8.22
N ALA A 49 -10.97 5.58 -9.30
CA ALA A 49 -9.86 6.49 -9.53
C ALA A 49 -10.31 7.95 -9.49
N LEU A 50 -11.42 8.30 -10.16
CA LEU A 50 -11.99 9.64 -10.11
C LEU A 50 -12.49 10.05 -8.73
N TYR A 51 -12.93 9.10 -7.90
CA TYR A 51 -13.30 9.36 -6.52
C TYR A 51 -12.05 9.63 -5.68
N LEU A 52 -11.05 8.75 -5.72
CA LEU A 52 -9.78 8.88 -4.99
C LEU A 52 -9.04 10.18 -5.32
N LEU A 53 -9.01 10.57 -6.59
CA LEU A 53 -8.42 11.85 -7.03
C LEU A 53 -9.16 13.07 -6.46
N LYS A 54 -10.47 12.99 -6.21
CA LYS A 54 -11.23 14.07 -5.55
C LYS A 54 -10.97 14.14 -4.06
N GLU A 55 -10.65 13.01 -3.44
CA GLU A 55 -10.15 12.90 -2.06
C GLU A 55 -8.65 13.21 -1.97
N GLU A 56 -8.08 13.86 -3.00
CA GLU A 56 -6.68 14.31 -3.08
C GLU A 56 -5.64 13.18 -2.92
N GLN A 57 -6.01 11.94 -3.24
CA GLN A 57 -5.11 10.79 -3.19
C GLN A 57 -4.19 10.75 -4.42
N LYS A 58 -2.91 10.43 -4.20
CA LYS A 58 -1.98 10.06 -5.28
C LYS A 58 -2.26 8.61 -5.66
N ILE A 59 -2.54 8.36 -6.93
CA ILE A 59 -2.84 7.02 -7.44
C ILE A 59 -2.13 6.70 -8.75
N SER A 60 -1.97 5.42 -9.04
CA SER A 60 -1.72 4.87 -10.37
C SER A 60 -2.81 3.85 -10.70
N MET A 61 -3.02 3.59 -12.00
CA MET A 61 -3.98 2.60 -12.47
C MET A 61 -3.39 1.89 -13.67
N PHE A 62 -3.44 0.55 -13.67
CA PHE A 62 -2.94 -0.28 -14.76
C PHE A 62 -3.81 -1.53 -14.93
N GLU A 63 -3.74 -2.12 -16.12
CA GLU A 63 -4.30 -3.43 -16.41
C GLU A 63 -3.22 -4.48 -16.14
N ASP A 64 -3.50 -5.44 -15.26
CA ASP A 64 -2.68 -6.62 -15.06
C ASP A 64 -3.02 -7.64 -16.15
N GLU A 65 -2.09 -7.79 -17.10
CA GLU A 65 -2.20 -8.74 -18.22
C GLU A 65 -1.63 -10.13 -17.86
N GLU A 66 -0.99 -10.31 -16.70
CA GLU A 66 -0.37 -11.58 -16.29
C GLU A 66 -1.35 -12.53 -15.57
N SER A 67 -2.50 -12.02 -15.13
CA SER A 67 -3.55 -12.83 -14.52
C SER A 67 -4.39 -13.59 -15.55
N ASP A 68 -4.92 -14.75 -15.17
CA ASP A 68 -5.81 -15.57 -16.03
C ASP A 68 -7.14 -14.83 -16.37
N THR A 69 -7.42 -13.73 -15.66
CA THR A 69 -8.56 -12.82 -15.84
C THR A 69 -8.04 -11.40 -15.82
N ALA A 70 -8.13 -10.65 -16.93
CA ALA A 70 -7.68 -9.26 -16.97
C ALA A 70 -8.27 -8.45 -15.79
N GLU A 71 -7.38 -7.94 -14.94
CA GLU A 71 -7.72 -7.23 -13.71
C GLU A 71 -7.17 -5.82 -13.77
N TRP A 72 -8.01 -4.85 -13.39
CA TRP A 72 -7.62 -3.45 -13.31
C TRP A 72 -7.22 -3.14 -11.88
N VAL A 73 -5.98 -2.72 -11.68
CA VAL A 73 -5.43 -2.44 -10.36
C VAL A 73 -5.27 -0.94 -10.19
N ILE A 74 -5.75 -0.42 -9.07
CA ILE A 74 -5.44 0.93 -8.59
C ILE A 74 -4.48 0.80 -7.42
N THR A 75 -3.33 1.45 -7.52
CA THR A 75 -2.40 1.63 -6.39
C THR A 75 -2.54 3.04 -5.84
N ILE A 76 -2.74 3.15 -4.54
CA ILE A 76 -2.86 4.40 -3.79
C ILE A 76 -1.60 4.59 -2.96
N TYR A 77 -0.98 5.75 -3.07
CA TYR A 77 0.29 6.07 -2.41
C TYR A 77 0.05 7.02 -1.25
N VAL A 78 0.36 6.58 -0.04
CA VAL A 78 0.21 7.36 1.20
C VAL A 78 1.58 7.54 1.85
N TYR A 79 2.02 8.79 1.99
CA TYR A 79 3.29 9.10 2.65
C TYR A 79 3.07 9.35 4.15
N MET A 80 3.47 8.39 5.00
CA MET A 80 3.18 8.37 6.44
C MET A 80 4.20 7.56 7.24
N GLU A 81 4.28 7.78 8.55
CA GLU A 81 4.95 6.85 9.46
C GLU A 81 4.13 5.55 9.52
N PRO A 82 4.73 4.37 9.31
CA PRO A 82 4.01 3.09 9.28
C PRO A 82 3.65 2.62 10.70
N GLU A 83 2.61 3.22 11.28
CA GLU A 83 2.00 2.80 12.54
C GLU A 83 0.88 1.77 12.30
N TYR A 84 0.85 0.70 13.11
CA TYR A 84 -0.18 -0.34 13.03
C TYR A 84 -1.61 0.20 13.01
N SER A 85 -1.91 1.17 13.88
CA SER A 85 -3.28 1.72 14.00
C SER A 85 -3.70 2.47 12.74
N ASP A 86 -2.81 3.29 12.18
CA ASP A 86 -3.06 4.06 10.96
C ASP A 86 -3.19 3.14 9.74
N ILE A 87 -2.38 2.08 9.65
CA ILE A 87 -2.50 1.06 8.59
C ILE A 87 -3.89 0.41 8.65
N VAL A 88 -4.32 -0.06 9.83
CA VAL A 88 -5.64 -0.70 10.00
C VAL A 88 -6.78 0.26 9.60
N ASP A 89 -6.69 1.53 10.01
CA ASP A 89 -7.70 2.54 9.66
C ASP A 89 -7.75 2.80 8.14
N LEU A 90 -6.59 2.80 7.47
CA LEU A 90 -6.49 2.95 6.01
C LEU A 90 -7.01 1.71 5.27
N GLU A 91 -6.67 0.50 5.71
CA GLU A 91 -7.23 -0.74 5.15
C GLU A 91 -8.76 -0.74 5.24
N GLU A 92 -9.32 -0.36 6.39
CA GLU A 92 -10.76 -0.24 6.54
C GLU A 92 -11.37 0.81 5.61
N TRP A 93 -10.69 1.95 5.43
CA TRP A 93 -11.18 3.04 4.59
C TRP A 93 -11.14 2.67 3.11
N PHE A 94 -10.01 2.16 2.63
CA PHE A 94 -9.85 1.71 1.25
C PHE A 94 -10.70 0.48 0.95
N GLY A 95 -10.89 -0.42 1.91
CA GLY A 95 -11.86 -1.52 1.81
C GLY A 95 -13.29 -1.02 1.57
N LYS A 96 -13.74 -0.01 2.33
CA LYS A 96 -15.06 0.61 2.12
C LYS A 96 -15.17 1.29 0.75
N ILE A 97 -14.10 1.91 0.26
CA ILE A 97 -14.07 2.53 -1.08
C ILE A 97 -14.14 1.45 -2.16
N ALA A 98 -13.36 0.38 -2.04
CA ALA A 98 -13.37 -0.77 -2.95
C ALA A 98 -14.78 -1.33 -3.09
N GLU A 99 -15.44 -1.65 -1.96
CA GLU A 99 -16.82 -2.17 -1.95
C GLU A 99 -17.82 -1.22 -2.63
N GLN A 100 -17.72 0.09 -2.37
CA GLN A 100 -18.61 1.09 -2.96
C GLN A 100 -18.51 1.17 -4.49
N HIS A 101 -17.33 0.90 -5.03
CA HIS A 101 -17.03 0.96 -6.46
C HIS A 101 -17.04 -0.42 -7.13
N GLY A 102 -17.30 -1.49 -6.38
CA GLY A 102 -17.37 -2.87 -6.86
C GLY A 102 -16.01 -3.49 -7.19
N GLY A 103 -14.97 -3.04 -6.49
CA GLY A 103 -13.65 -3.69 -6.46
C GLY A 103 -13.43 -4.48 -5.18
N GLU A 104 -12.23 -5.04 -5.08
CA GLU A 104 -11.75 -5.81 -3.95
C GLU A 104 -10.44 -5.18 -3.44
N TYR A 105 -10.37 -4.93 -2.13
CA TYR A 105 -9.12 -4.47 -1.52
C TYR A 105 -8.13 -5.64 -1.49
N ASP A 106 -6.92 -5.39 -1.98
CA ASP A 106 -5.90 -6.43 -2.26
C ASP A 106 -4.65 -6.31 -1.37
N GLY A 107 -4.73 -5.50 -0.32
CA GLY A 107 -3.66 -5.35 0.66
C GLY A 107 -2.78 -4.12 0.46
N TRP A 108 -1.68 -4.08 1.20
CA TRP A 108 -0.73 -2.99 1.21
C TRP A 108 0.72 -3.48 1.28
N GLY A 109 1.65 -2.60 0.92
CA GLY A 109 3.07 -2.82 1.04
C GLY A 109 3.88 -1.54 1.12
N CYS A 110 5.18 -1.68 1.30
CA CYS A 110 6.13 -0.56 1.32
C CYS A 110 7.37 -0.97 0.51
N MET A 111 7.69 -0.21 -0.53
CA MET A 111 8.93 -0.41 -1.27
C MET A 111 10.09 0.23 -0.50
N ALA A 112 10.94 -0.60 0.09
CA ALA A 112 12.22 -0.13 0.62
C ALA A 112 13.15 0.18 -0.56
N TYR A 113 13.39 1.46 -0.86
CA TYR A 113 14.44 1.85 -1.79
C TYR A 113 15.80 1.59 -1.14
N VAL A 114 16.42 0.47 -1.50
CA VAL A 114 17.83 0.24 -1.22
C VAL A 114 18.61 1.18 -2.13
N TYR A 115 18.97 2.36 -1.63
CA TYR A 115 20.00 3.17 -2.27
C TYR A 115 21.31 2.43 -2.08
N ASP A 116 21.75 1.71 -3.12
CA ASP A 116 23.12 1.23 -3.17
C ASP A 116 23.99 2.48 -3.36
N ASP A 117 24.78 2.85 -2.34
CA ASP A 117 25.67 4.02 -2.36
C ASP A 117 26.72 3.96 -3.51
N GLU A 118 26.72 2.90 -4.34
CA GLU A 118 27.63 2.70 -5.45
C GLU A 118 27.28 3.51 -6.72
N ASP A 119 26.11 4.16 -6.81
CA ASP A 119 25.69 4.93 -8.00
C ASP A 119 26.06 6.44 -7.96
N VAL A 120 26.97 6.85 -7.08
CA VAL A 120 27.62 8.17 -7.17
C VAL A 120 28.90 8.07 -8.00
N GLU A 121 28.79 7.77 -9.31
CA GLU A 121 29.87 8.13 -10.24
C GLU A 121 29.84 9.65 -10.44
N GLU A 122 30.74 10.35 -9.72
CA GLU A 122 31.03 11.78 -9.91
C GLU A 122 31.42 12.05 -11.38
N GLU A 123 30.66 12.91 -12.08
CA GLU A 123 31.11 13.58 -13.32
C GLU A 123 32.12 14.71 -13.03
#